data_AF-A0A3D2FDF5-F1
#
_entry.id   AF-A0A3D2FDF5-F1
#
_cell.length_a   1.000
_cell.length_b   1.000
_cell.length_c   1.000
_cell.angle_alpha   90.00
_cell.angle_beta   90.00
_cell.angle_gamma   90.00
#
_symmetry.space_group_name_H-M   'P 1'
#
loop_
_entity.id
_entity.type
_entity.pdbx_description
1 polymer ?
#
loop_
_entity_poly.entity_id
_entity_poly.type
_entity_poly.pdbx_seq_one_letter_code
_entity_poly.pdbx_strand_id
1 'polypeptide(L)' 'WFGFNGGSQLAADGGAAMAITVTHISAATASLTWALWERIKFGRASLVGIVTGTIAGLASITPASGFVGPVEALIIGAI' A
#
# COMPACT_ATOMS: atom_id res chain seq x y z
N TRP A 1 -1.72 1.12 9.95
CA TRP A 1 -2.68 1.61 8.94
C TRP A 1 -3.94 0.77 8.78
N PHE A 2 -3.94 -0.53 9.10
CA PHE A 2 -5.15 -1.36 9.04
C PHE A 2 -6.34 -0.79 9.82
N GLY A 3 -6.14 -0.39 11.08
CA GLY A 3 -7.21 0.27 11.85
C GLY A 3 -7.66 1.60 11.26
N PHE A 4 -6.78 2.32 10.55
CA PHE A 4 -7.11 3.60 9.92
C PHE A 4 -8.04 3.38 8.71
N ASN A 5 -7.63 2.54 7.75
CA ASN A 5 -8.41 2.28 6.53
C ASN A 5 -9.58 1.34 6.78
N GLY A 6 -9.36 0.21 7.46
CA GLY A 6 -10.41 -0.75 7.79
C GLY A 6 -11.43 -0.18 8.78
N GLY A 7 -10.98 0.57 9.78
CA GLY A 7 -11.86 1.22 10.75
C GLY A 7 -12.72 2.34 10.15
N SER A 8 -12.29 2.95 9.05
CA SER A 8 -13.07 3.96 8.32
C SER A 8 -14.37 3.41 7.71
N GLN A 9 -14.53 2.08 7.66
CA GLN A 9 -15.78 1.42 7.27
C GLN A 9 -16.89 1.54 8.33
N LEU A 10 -16.54 1.79 9.59
CA LEU A 10 -17.47 1.88 10.73
C LEU A 10 -18.31 0.62 10.99
N ALA A 11 -17.92 -0.51 10.40
CA ALA A 11 -18.52 -1.83 10.62
C ALA A 11 -17.45 -2.92 10.49
N ALA A 12 -17.62 -4.03 11.21
CA ALA A 12 -16.76 -5.21 11.10
C ALA A 12 -17.34 -6.19 10.06
N ASP A 13 -17.17 -5.86 8.78
CA ASP A 13 -17.79 -6.58 7.65
C ASP A 13 -16.80 -6.87 6.51
N GLY A 14 -17.33 -7.36 5.37
CA GLY A 14 -16.54 -7.64 4.17
C GLY A 14 -15.89 -6.39 3.56
N GLY A 15 -16.48 -5.21 3.74
CA GLY A 15 -15.90 -3.94 3.29
C GLY A 15 -14.67 -3.56 4.12
N ALA A 16 -14.74 -3.68 5.44
CA ALA A 16 -13.59 -3.47 6.32
C ALA A 16 -12.47 -4.47 6.05
N ALA A 17 -12.82 -5.74 5.81
CA ALA A 17 -11.87 -6.78 5.43
C ALA A 17 -11.17 -6.42 4.11
N MET A 18 -11.92 -6.01 3.09
CA MET A 18 -11.35 -5.59 1.81
C MET A 18 -10.44 -4.36 1.96
N ALA A 19 -10.86 -3.35 2.72
CA ALA A 19 -10.07 -2.15 2.98
C ALA A 19 -8.72 -2.49 3.63
N ILE A 20 -8.69 -3.44 4.57
CA ILE A 20 -7.45 -3.96 5.16
C ILE A 20 -6.60 -4.69 4.12
N THR A 21 -7.21 -5.54 3.29
CA THR A 21 -6.52 -6.28 2.24
C THR A 21 -5.84 -5.35 1.23
N VAL A 22 -6.57 -4.40 0.65
CA VAL A 22 -6.00 -3.46 -0.33
C VAL A 22 -4.94 -2.55 0.29
N THR A 23 -5.08 -2.21 1.58
CA THR A 23 -4.06 -1.48 2.33
C THR A 23 -2.75 -2.25 2.42
N HIS A 24 -2.82 -3.56 2.70
CA HIS A 24 -1.63 -4.41 2.75
C HIS A 24 -0.97 -4.54 1.38
N ILE A 25 -1.77 -4.77 0.34
CA ILE A 25 -1.30 -4.94 -1.03
C ILE A 25 -0.57 -3.68 -1.51
N SER A 26 -1.19 -2.50 -1.37
CA SER A 26 -0.56 -1.24 -1.79
C SER A 26 0.75 -0.98 -1.06
N ALA A 27 0.78 -1.20 0.27
CA ALA A 27 1.99 -1.02 1.07
C ALA A 27 3.14 -1.94 0.61
N ALA A 28 2.83 -3.23 0.39
CA ALA A 28 3.81 -4.21 -0.05
C ALA A 28 4.32 -3.90 -1.47
N THR A 29 3.43 -3.54 -2.39
CA THR A 29 3.83 -3.18 -3.75
C THR A 29 4.68 -1.93 -3.76
N ALA A 30 4.33 -0.88 -3.02
CA ALA A 30 5.13 0.34 -2.97
C ALA A 30 6.51 0.12 -2.34
N SER A 31 6.62 -0.74 -1.33
CA SER A 31 7.92 -1.18 -0.82
C SER A 31 8.79 -1.84 -1.89
N LEU A 32 8.22 -2.78 -2.65
CA LEU A 32 8.94 -3.51 -3.69
C LEU A 32 9.30 -2.62 -4.87
N THR A 33 8.38 -1.76 -5.31
CA THR A 33 8.59 -0.78 -6.37
C THR A 33 9.72 0.17 -6.00
N TRP A 34 9.72 0.70 -4.78
CA TRP A 34 10.78 1.61 -4.34
C TRP A 34 12.13 0.92 -4.24
N ALA A 35 12.17 -0.30 -3.69
CA ALA A 35 13.38 -1.11 -3.63
C ALA A 35 13.95 -1.44 -5.02
N LEU A 36 13.05 -1.79 -5.97
CA LEU A 36 13.41 -2.04 -7.35
C LEU A 36 13.96 -0.78 -8.02
N TRP A 37 13.30 0.36 -7.81
CA TRP A 37 13.76 1.65 -8.31
C TRP A 37 15.15 2.01 -7.79
N GLU A 38 15.39 1.87 -6.48
CA GLU A 38 16.72 2.11 -5.90
C GLU A 38 17.76 1.13 -6.45
N ARG A 39 17.41 -0.14 -6.62
CA ARG A 39 18.30 -1.13 -7.22
C ARG A 39 18.68 -0.75 -8.65
N ILE A 40 17.75 -0.24 -9.46
CA ILE A 40 18.01 0.22 -10.83
C ILE A 40 18.88 1.48 -10.83
N LYS A 41 18.52 2.48 -10.01
CA LYS A 41 19.16 3.81 -10.02
C LYS A 41 20.51 3.85 -9.30
N PHE A 42 20.63 3.14 -8.18
CA PHE A 42 21.79 3.22 -7.28
C PHE A 42 22.54 1.89 -7.16
N GLY A 43 22.10 0.84 -7.87
CA GLY A 43 22.75 -0.47 -7.83
C GLY A 43 22.52 -1.23 -6.52
N ARG A 44 21.73 -0.73 -5.56
CA ARG A 44 21.37 -1.43 -4.32
C ARG A 44 20.08 -0.86 -3.73
N ALA A 45 19.28 -1.71 -3.09
CA ALA A 45 18.14 -1.27 -2.31
C ALA A 45 18.57 -0.93 -0.86
N SER A 46 17.88 0.01 -0.23
CA SER A 46 18.10 0.39 1.16
C SER A 46 16.88 0.09 2.03
N LEU A 47 17.11 -0.12 3.33
CA LEU A 47 16.01 -0.26 4.30
C LEU A 47 15.16 1.01 4.37
N VAL A 48 15.81 2.18 4.33
CA VAL A 48 15.13 3.48 4.33
C VAL A 48 14.21 3.58 3.11
N GLY A 49 14.69 3.25 1.91
CA GLY A 49 13.89 3.25 0.69
C GLY A 49 12.70 2.30 0.74
N ILE A 50 12.88 1.07 1.25
CA ILE A 50 11.77 0.13 1.43
C ILE A 50 10.69 0.72 2.35
N VAL A 51 11.08 1.31 3.48
CA VAL A 51 10.17 1.93 4.44
C VAL A 51 9.50 3.16 3.85
N THR A 52 10.25 4.00 3.12
CA THR A 52 9.69 5.15 2.38
C THR A 52 8.63 4.68 1.39
N GLY A 53 8.92 3.64 0.61
CA GLY A 53 7.94 2.99 -0.27
C GLY A 53 6.71 2.50 0.50
N THR A 54 6.87 1.82 1.63
CA THR A 54 5.74 1.36 2.45
C THR A 54 4.83 2.53 2.83
N ILE A 55 5.41 3.62 3.36
CA ILE A 55 4.64 4.78 3.82
C ILE A 55 3.97 5.48 2.64
N ALA A 56 4.63 5.59 1.49
CA ALA A 56 4.04 6.13 0.27
C ALA A 56 2.82 5.32 -0.17
N GLY A 57 2.95 3.99 -0.29
CA GLY A 57 1.82 3.13 -0.68
C GLY A 57 0.65 3.15 0.30
N LEU A 58 0.95 3.23 1.60
CA LEU A 58 -0.06 3.38 2.65
C LEU A 58 -0.80 4.73 2.55
N ALA A 59 -0.09 5.83 2.33
CA ALA A 59 -0.69 7.13 2.14
C ALA A 59 -1.54 7.18 0.85
N SER A 60 -1.01 6.66 -0.26
CA SER A 60 -1.68 6.68 -1.58
C SER A 60 -2.98 5.87 -1.61
N ILE A 61 -3.04 4.72 -0.95
CA ILE A 61 -4.26 3.88 -0.93
C ILE A 61 -5.35 4.41 0.01
N THR A 62 -4.99 5.25 0.98
CA THR A 62 -5.90 5.75 2.02
C THR A 62 -7.22 6.33 1.48
N PRO A 63 -7.23 7.25 0.50
CA PRO A 63 -8.49 7.77 -0.03
C PRO A 63 -9.29 6.76 -0.87
N ALA A 64 -8.66 5.67 -1.33
CA ALA A 64 -9.25 4.69 -2.24
C ALA A 64 -9.67 3.38 -1.56
N SER A 65 -9.21 3.11 -0.34
CA SER A 65 -9.28 1.77 0.28
C SER A 65 -10.71 1.24 0.48
N GLY A 66 -11.72 2.11 0.54
CA GLY A 66 -13.13 1.72 0.64
C GLY A 66 -13.83 1.48 -0.71
N PHE A 67 -13.15 1.71 -1.83
CA PHE A 67 -13.77 1.78 -3.16
C PHE A 67 -13.13 0.89 -4.21
N VAL A 68 -11.94 0.35 -3.95
CA VAL A 68 -11.14 -0.37 -4.95
C VAL A 68 -10.83 -1.80 -4.54
N GLY A 69 -10.47 -2.63 -5.52
CA GLY A 69 -10.09 -4.02 -5.32
C GLY A 69 -8.57 -4.25 -5.27
N PRO A 70 -8.15 -5.53 -5.18
CA PRO A 70 -6.74 -5.90 -5.11
C PRO A 70 -5.89 -5.46 -6.31
N VAL A 71 -6.45 -5.47 -7.52
CA VAL A 71 -5.70 -5.12 -8.74
C VAL A 71 -5.40 -3.62 -8.77
N GLU A 72 -6.38 -2.79 -8.45
CA GLU A 72 -6.19 -1.35 -8.32
C GLU A 72 -5.21 -1.02 -7.19
N ALA A 73 -5.26 -1.77 -6.08
CA ALA A 73 -4.30 -1.60 -4.99
C ALA A 73 -2.86 -1.92 -5.39
N LEU A 74 -2.64 -2.94 -6.25
CA LEU A 74 -1.34 -3.20 -6.85
C LEU A 74 -0.90 -2.01 -7.71
N ILE A 75 -1.77 -1.47 -8.56
CA ILE A 75 -1.44 -0.35 -9.44
C ILE A 75 -1.12 0.91 -8.63
N ILE A 76 -1.95 1.23 -7.62
CA ILE A 76 -1.75 2.39 -6.72
C ILE A 76 -0.44 2.24 -5.95
N GLY A 77 -0.12 1.05 -5.45
CA GLY A 77 1.16 0.82 -4.78
C GLY A 77 2.36 0.85 -5.74
N ALA A 78 2.16 0.59 -7.03
CA ALA A 78 3.25 0.55 -8.01
C ALA A 78 3.69 1.92 -8.54
N ILE A 79 2.92 2.99 -8.28
CA ILE A 79 3.12 4.33 -8.82
C ILE A 79 3.36 5.32 -7.69
#